data_AF-A0A093YYM6-F1
#
_entry.id   AF-A0A093YYM6-F1
#
_cell.length_a   1.000
_cell.length_b   1.000
_cell.length_c   1.000
_cell.angle_alpha   90.00
_cell.angle_beta   90.00
_cell.angle_gamma   90.00
#
_symmetry.space_group_name_H-M   'P 1'
#
loop_
_entity.id
_entity.type
_entity.pdbx_description
1 polymer ?
#
loop_
_entity_poly.entity_id
_entity_poly.type
_entity_poly.pdbx_seq_one_letter_code
_entity_poly.pdbx_strand_id
1 'polypeptide(L)'
;MGIRNIRPAVEGLEPSLDGSPWYEILGEPNATLSAEIDVLYNGLFLRGARSAPTDQNHQRRTWTIPSPPLVSLHNVDFIERKTAKEEPSWLHYTQLDGDVRGLTVCRWYDRNIGFHSFTGLSVDYRLFISHMKQQYSDDFLTWMYFPINLGESITDVWTRKGGLLDGYCPSSGPSIVLETSLRRTITFGAYKEVAPVQHTSHMGHHQSRSLLKSSDGAILGLLHNGLDPVSPHITEFGVVCDSRRAREPMNQIPSSQPYLYPTPWIPRKLLSYQSDEWYLTKAPLEDLIGVQFCQDKGQRNHPCIGLILHYSDGHIESLGQFRWDLTVSEIIPTPIRIEICRDGNEYHYDPYIGAVEAMPPFDAGGEGREWQEIPSHGVLVWWTNPRIGDKVALYNS
;
A
#
# COMPACT_ATOMS: atom_id res chain seq x y z
N MET A 1 -17.56 -21.78 -1.72
CA MET A 1 -17.12 -22.31 -3.04
C MET A 1 -16.96 -23.82 -2.96
N GLY A 2 -16.88 -24.51 -4.10
CA GLY A 2 -16.55 -25.95 -4.16
C GLY A 2 -15.21 -26.13 -4.86
N ILE A 3 -14.41 -27.11 -4.41
CA ILE A 3 -13.13 -27.46 -5.04
C ILE A 3 -13.39 -27.99 -6.44
N ARG A 4 -12.57 -27.56 -7.39
CA ARG A 4 -12.61 -27.96 -8.80
C ARG A 4 -11.19 -28.23 -9.28
N ASN A 5 -11.07 -28.98 -10.37
CA ASN A 5 -9.81 -29.17 -11.10
C ASN A 5 -8.62 -29.63 -10.23
N ILE A 6 -8.83 -30.70 -9.46
CA ILE A 6 -7.76 -31.34 -8.69
C ILE A 6 -6.76 -31.96 -9.67
N ARG A 7 -5.50 -31.55 -9.58
CA ARG A 7 -4.41 -32.03 -10.44
C ARG A 7 -3.27 -32.56 -9.56
N PRO A 8 -2.70 -33.73 -9.89
CA PRO A 8 -1.46 -34.17 -9.26
C PRO A 8 -0.31 -33.27 -9.72
N ALA A 9 0.54 -32.84 -8.79
CA ALA A 9 1.81 -32.19 -9.12
C ALA A 9 2.79 -33.26 -9.63
N VAL A 10 3.33 -33.06 -10.83
CA VAL A 10 4.34 -33.96 -11.44
C VAL A 10 5.67 -33.22 -11.46
N GLU A 11 6.73 -33.88 -10.99
CA GLU A 11 8.07 -33.29 -10.89
C GLU A 11 8.53 -32.76 -12.27
N GLY A 12 8.98 -31.49 -12.30
CA GLY A 12 9.44 -30.82 -13.52
C GLY A 12 8.35 -30.18 -14.39
N LEU A 13 7.07 -30.32 -14.05
CA LEU A 13 5.97 -29.65 -14.75
C LEU A 13 5.30 -28.62 -13.83
N GLU A 14 5.53 -27.33 -14.08
CA GLU A 14 4.85 -26.28 -13.33
C GLU A 14 3.34 -26.30 -13.64
N PRO A 15 2.46 -26.35 -12.62
CA PRO A 15 1.03 -26.30 -12.84
C PRO A 15 0.63 -24.95 -13.46
N SER A 16 -0.02 -25.01 -14.61
CA SER A 16 -0.49 -23.83 -15.33
C SER A 16 -1.76 -23.23 -14.72
N LEU A 17 -1.91 -21.91 -14.88
CA LEU A 17 -3.15 -21.19 -14.59
C LEU A 17 -4.31 -21.79 -15.40
N ASP A 18 -5.41 -22.11 -14.73
CA ASP A 18 -6.62 -22.69 -15.33
C ASP A 18 -7.79 -21.70 -15.35
N GLY A 19 -7.55 -20.45 -14.92
CA GLY A 19 -8.57 -19.42 -14.74
C GLY A 19 -9.29 -19.48 -13.39
N SER A 20 -8.94 -20.43 -12.51
CA SER A 20 -9.42 -20.44 -11.13
C SER A 20 -8.83 -19.24 -10.38
N PRO A 21 -9.63 -18.56 -9.53
CA PRO A 21 -9.17 -17.41 -8.77
C PRO A 21 -8.22 -17.79 -7.62
N TRP A 22 -8.26 -19.07 -7.20
CA TRP A 22 -7.61 -19.54 -5.98
C TRP A 22 -7.18 -21.00 -6.10
N TYR A 23 -6.03 -21.31 -5.51
CA TYR A 23 -5.36 -22.60 -5.57
C TYR A 23 -4.95 -23.02 -4.15
N GLU A 24 -5.26 -24.26 -3.77
CA GLU A 24 -4.78 -24.90 -2.54
C GLU A 24 -3.80 -26.01 -2.93
N ILE A 25 -2.65 -26.07 -2.27
CA ILE A 25 -1.64 -27.09 -2.50
C ILE A 25 -1.57 -28.00 -1.29
N LEU A 26 -1.63 -29.30 -1.55
CA LEU A 26 -1.67 -30.35 -0.53
C LEU A 26 -0.43 -31.22 -0.63
N GLY A 27 0.22 -31.44 0.52
CA GLY A 27 1.42 -32.27 0.64
C GLY A 27 2.72 -31.55 0.27
N GLU A 28 3.84 -32.19 0.55
CA GLU A 28 5.17 -31.68 0.18
C GLU A 28 5.54 -32.13 -1.24
N PRO A 29 6.31 -31.31 -1.98
CA PRO A 29 6.97 -31.77 -3.21
C PRO A 29 7.77 -33.03 -2.85
N ASN A 30 7.54 -34.13 -3.58
CA ASN A 30 8.20 -35.42 -3.39
C ASN A 30 7.74 -36.28 -2.20
N ALA A 31 6.59 -35.97 -1.59
CA ALA A 31 5.93 -36.90 -0.67
C ALA A 31 5.50 -38.18 -1.40
N THR A 32 5.67 -39.34 -0.78
CA THR A 32 5.25 -40.62 -1.34
C THR A 32 3.74 -40.62 -1.63
N LEU A 33 3.37 -41.04 -2.85
CA LEU A 33 2.00 -41.17 -3.41
C LEU A 33 1.01 -41.99 -2.55
N SER A 34 1.43 -42.56 -1.42
CA SER A 34 0.59 -43.29 -0.48
C SER A 34 -0.08 -42.42 0.57
N ALA A 35 -0.05 -41.09 0.43
CA ALA A 35 -0.73 -40.18 1.35
C ALA A 35 -2.25 -40.31 1.21
N GLU A 36 -2.93 -40.73 2.29
CA GLU A 36 -4.39 -40.71 2.35
C GLU A 36 -4.87 -39.25 2.40
N ILE A 37 -5.80 -38.92 1.50
CA ILE A 37 -6.43 -37.60 1.44
C ILE A 37 -7.83 -37.71 2.04
N ASP A 38 -8.08 -37.10 3.20
CA ASP A 38 -9.45 -36.93 3.68
C ASP A 38 -10.11 -35.78 2.92
N VAL A 39 -11.39 -35.96 2.62
CA VAL A 39 -12.19 -34.99 1.89
C VAL A 39 -13.37 -34.52 2.72
N LEU A 40 -13.56 -33.20 2.79
CA LEU A 40 -14.73 -32.56 3.38
C LEU A 40 -15.72 -32.28 2.25
N TYR A 41 -16.96 -32.75 2.38
CA TYR A 41 -18.01 -32.51 1.37
C TYR A 41 -19.37 -32.30 2.05
N ASN A 42 -20.28 -31.58 1.37
CA ASN A 42 -21.63 -31.29 1.89
C ASN A 42 -22.73 -32.00 1.08
N GLY A 43 -22.43 -33.17 0.53
CA GLY A 43 -23.31 -33.98 -0.32
C GLY A 43 -23.30 -33.61 -1.82
N LEU A 44 -23.06 -32.35 -2.18
CA LEU A 44 -23.03 -31.88 -3.57
C LEU A 44 -21.67 -31.34 -4.01
N PHE A 45 -20.93 -30.73 -3.10
CA PHE A 45 -19.64 -30.10 -3.41
C PHE A 45 -18.57 -30.60 -2.47
N LEU A 46 -17.39 -30.86 -3.04
CA LEU A 46 -16.15 -30.96 -2.30
C LEU A 46 -15.82 -29.57 -1.72
N ARG A 47 -15.59 -29.51 -0.41
CA ARG A 47 -15.36 -28.28 0.37
C ARG A 47 -13.93 -28.15 0.88
N GLY A 48 -13.23 -29.27 1.04
CA GLY A 48 -11.86 -29.30 1.54
C GLY A 48 -11.23 -30.65 1.21
N ALA A 49 -9.91 -30.69 1.10
CA ALA A 49 -9.14 -31.93 1.00
C ALA A 49 -7.92 -31.81 1.91
N ARG A 50 -7.50 -32.88 2.59
CA ARG A 50 -6.39 -32.87 3.55
C ARG A 50 -5.54 -34.13 3.53
N SER A 51 -4.22 -34.00 3.59
CA SER A 51 -3.33 -35.15 3.74
C SER A 51 -3.27 -35.57 5.21
N ALA A 52 -3.43 -36.84 5.54
CA ALA A 52 -3.19 -37.37 6.90
C ALA A 52 -1.75 -37.91 7.01
N PRO A 53 -1.00 -37.82 8.15
CA PRO A 53 -1.04 -36.98 9.35
C PRO A 53 0.13 -35.96 9.42
N THR A 54 0.92 -35.80 8.34
CA THR A 54 2.07 -34.86 8.26
C THR A 54 1.67 -33.38 8.17
N ASP A 55 0.40 -33.11 7.91
CA ASP A 55 -0.13 -31.78 7.61
C ASP A 55 -0.55 -30.97 8.86
N GLN A 56 -0.30 -31.48 10.07
CA GLN A 56 -0.67 -30.80 11.31
C GLN A 56 0.18 -29.56 11.63
N ASN A 57 1.37 -29.44 11.04
CA ASN A 57 2.32 -28.34 11.31
C ASN A 57 2.44 -27.31 10.19
N HIS A 58 1.93 -27.61 8.98
CA HIS A 58 1.97 -26.67 7.87
C HIS A 58 0.68 -25.85 7.87
N GLN A 59 0.80 -24.54 8.13
CA GLN A 59 -0.32 -23.62 7.97
C GLN A 59 -0.77 -23.68 6.51
N ARG A 60 -1.93 -24.30 6.25
CA ARG A 60 -2.58 -24.25 4.95
C ARG A 60 -2.71 -22.81 4.52
N ARG A 61 -2.34 -22.55 3.28
CA ARG A 61 -2.48 -21.23 2.66
C ARG A 61 -3.09 -21.48 1.29
N THR A 62 -4.17 -20.77 1.02
CA THR A 62 -4.77 -20.71 -0.31
C THR A 62 -4.12 -19.55 -1.04
N TRP A 63 -3.78 -19.72 -2.32
CA TRP A 63 -3.02 -18.74 -3.09
C TRP A 63 -3.76 -18.29 -4.33
N THR A 64 -3.53 -17.06 -4.79
CA THR A 64 -4.01 -16.62 -6.11
C THR A 64 -3.22 -17.22 -7.28
N ILE A 65 -2.14 -17.96 -6.99
CA ILE A 65 -1.26 -18.58 -7.98
C ILE A 65 -1.12 -20.09 -7.73
N PRO A 66 -0.98 -20.90 -8.78
CA PRO A 66 -0.91 -22.36 -8.68
C PRO A 66 0.46 -22.87 -8.19
N SER A 67 1.50 -22.03 -8.25
CA SER A 67 2.86 -22.35 -7.83
C SER A 67 3.39 -21.24 -6.91
N PRO A 68 2.99 -21.21 -5.63
CA PRO A 68 3.43 -20.19 -4.69
C PRO A 68 4.92 -20.33 -4.39
N PRO A 69 5.61 -19.20 -4.19
CA PRO A 69 7.01 -19.22 -3.84
C PRO A 69 7.24 -19.80 -2.44
N LEU A 70 8.46 -20.25 -2.19
CA LEU A 70 8.89 -20.63 -0.84
C LEU A 70 9.04 -19.37 0.00
N VAL A 71 8.38 -19.35 1.17
CA VAL A 71 8.38 -18.21 2.08
C VAL A 71 8.82 -18.65 3.46
N SER A 72 9.82 -17.99 4.02
CA SER A 72 10.24 -18.24 5.40
C SER A 72 9.26 -17.57 6.36
N LEU A 73 8.89 -18.26 7.44
CA LEU A 73 7.94 -17.74 8.43
C LEU A 73 8.38 -16.41 9.07
N HIS A 74 9.69 -16.14 9.17
CA HIS A 74 10.18 -14.86 9.69
C HIS A 74 9.98 -13.68 8.73
N ASN A 75 9.81 -13.96 7.43
CA ASN A 75 9.51 -12.95 6.41
C ASN A 75 8.03 -12.57 6.36
N VAL A 76 7.22 -13.16 7.23
CA VAL A 76 5.78 -12.91 7.34
C VAL A 76 5.46 -12.33 8.72
N ASP A 77 4.53 -11.39 8.75
CA ASP A 77 3.96 -10.85 9.97
C ASP A 77 2.43 -10.91 9.94
N PHE A 78 1.87 -11.38 11.05
CA PHE A 78 0.44 -11.30 11.33
C PHE A 78 0.21 -9.94 11.96
N ILE A 79 -0.18 -9.00 11.12
CA ILE A 79 -0.19 -7.60 11.47
C ILE A 79 -1.31 -7.27 12.46
N GLU A 80 -2.40 -8.05 12.44
CA GLU A 80 -3.40 -8.11 13.49
C GLU A 80 -3.45 -9.51 14.13
N ARG A 81 -3.88 -9.59 15.39
CA ARG A 81 -4.04 -10.88 16.07
C ARG A 81 -5.18 -11.67 15.44
N LYS A 82 -4.83 -12.74 14.75
CA LYS A 82 -5.80 -13.78 14.42
C LYS A 82 -6.28 -14.47 15.70
N THR A 83 -7.58 -14.63 15.86
CA THR A 83 -8.14 -15.53 16.86
C THR A 83 -7.83 -16.98 16.46
N ALA A 84 -7.65 -17.87 17.45
CA ALA A 84 -7.33 -19.29 17.21
C ALA A 84 -8.41 -20.07 16.42
N LYS A 85 -9.53 -19.43 16.07
CA LYS A 85 -10.64 -19.99 15.28
C LYS A 85 -10.69 -19.50 13.83
N GLU A 86 -9.78 -18.62 13.42
CA GLU A 86 -9.78 -18.08 12.06
C GLU A 86 -9.27 -19.09 11.05
N GLU A 87 -9.95 -19.13 9.90
CA GLU A 87 -9.59 -19.96 8.75
C GLU A 87 -8.20 -19.56 8.20
N PRO A 88 -7.52 -20.49 7.49
CA PRO A 88 -6.28 -20.18 6.79
C PRO A 88 -6.42 -18.97 5.85
N SER A 89 -5.39 -18.13 5.82
CA SER A 89 -5.39 -16.92 4.97
C SER A 89 -5.40 -17.28 3.49
N TRP A 90 -6.14 -16.47 2.73
CA TRP A 90 -6.08 -16.47 1.27
C TRP A 90 -5.06 -15.43 0.83
N LEU A 91 -3.89 -15.91 0.38
CA LEU A 91 -2.73 -15.08 0.07
C LEU A 91 -2.67 -14.73 -1.41
N HIS A 92 -2.50 -13.45 -1.66
CA HIS A 92 -2.09 -12.91 -2.94
C HIS A 92 -0.57 -12.76 -2.97
N TYR A 93 0.05 -13.12 -4.09
CA TYR A 93 1.46 -12.88 -4.35
C TYR A 93 1.59 -11.92 -5.52
N THR A 94 2.45 -10.92 -5.33
CA THR A 94 2.78 -9.90 -6.31
C THR A 94 4.27 -9.95 -6.57
N GLN A 95 4.66 -10.26 -7.81
CA GLN A 95 6.06 -10.32 -8.21
C GLN A 95 6.64 -8.92 -8.41
N LEU A 96 7.90 -8.74 -7.99
CA LEU A 96 8.72 -7.56 -8.23
C LEU A 96 9.81 -7.94 -9.23
N ASP A 97 9.48 -7.86 -10.51
CA ASP A 97 10.43 -8.06 -11.60
C ASP A 97 10.98 -6.71 -12.13
N GLY A 98 11.81 -6.77 -13.18
CA GLY A 98 12.42 -5.59 -13.78
C GLY A 98 11.45 -4.69 -14.55
N ASP A 99 10.23 -5.16 -14.85
CA ASP A 99 9.22 -4.40 -15.60
C ASP A 99 8.30 -3.60 -14.66
N VAL A 100 8.39 -3.83 -13.35
CA VAL A 100 7.62 -3.08 -12.34
C VAL A 100 8.09 -1.64 -12.29
N ARG A 101 7.16 -0.72 -12.56
CA ARG A 101 7.37 0.74 -12.55
C ARG A 101 6.95 1.39 -11.23
N GLY A 102 6.25 0.66 -10.38
CA GLY A 102 5.83 1.14 -9.07
C GLY A 102 4.90 0.18 -8.34
N LEU A 103 4.51 0.58 -7.13
CA LEU A 103 3.53 -0.11 -6.31
C LEU A 103 2.28 0.75 -6.17
N THR A 104 1.12 0.16 -6.44
CA THR A 104 -0.18 0.74 -6.12
C THR A 104 -0.70 0.08 -4.85
N VAL A 105 -1.07 0.89 -3.86
CA VAL A 105 -1.62 0.45 -2.60
C VAL A 105 -3.01 1.05 -2.44
N CYS A 106 -3.99 0.17 -2.28
CA CYS A 106 -5.37 0.55 -2.01
C CYS A 106 -5.64 0.47 -0.51
N ARG A 107 -6.36 1.47 -0.02
CA ARG A 107 -6.74 1.57 1.38
C ARG A 107 -8.20 1.93 1.50
N TRP A 108 -8.80 1.44 2.57
CA TRP A 108 -10.15 1.77 2.95
C TRP A 108 -10.16 2.14 4.42
N TYR A 109 -10.66 3.34 4.72
CA TYR A 109 -10.54 3.97 6.05
C TYR A 109 -9.07 4.03 6.53
N ASP A 110 -8.75 3.30 7.60
CA ASP A 110 -7.47 3.30 8.31
C ASP A 110 -6.68 1.99 8.08
N ARG A 111 -7.09 1.19 7.08
CA ARG A 111 -6.49 -0.10 6.76
C ARG A 111 -6.00 -0.17 5.32
N ASN A 112 -4.85 -0.82 5.12
CA ASN A 112 -4.43 -1.27 3.79
C ASN A 112 -5.28 -2.50 3.39
N ILE A 113 -5.82 -2.49 2.17
CA ILE A 113 -6.70 -3.56 1.67
C ILE A 113 -6.12 -4.27 0.45
N GLY A 114 -5.15 -3.68 -0.25
CA GLY A 114 -4.49 -4.39 -1.34
C GLY A 114 -3.22 -3.72 -1.84
N PHE A 115 -2.29 -4.53 -2.33
CA PHE A 115 -1.08 -4.10 -3.03
C PHE A 115 -1.10 -4.67 -4.45
N HIS A 116 -0.53 -3.92 -5.38
CA HIS A 116 -0.37 -4.36 -6.76
C HIS A 116 0.90 -3.77 -7.37
N SER A 117 1.71 -4.60 -8.03
CA SER A 117 2.87 -4.17 -8.82
C SER A 117 2.42 -3.57 -10.13
N PHE A 118 2.62 -2.27 -10.29
CA PHE A 118 2.25 -1.56 -11.50
C PHE A 118 3.34 -1.72 -12.57
N THR A 119 3.03 -2.46 -13.63
CA THR A 119 3.87 -2.58 -14.83
C THR A 119 3.36 -1.72 -15.99
N GLY A 120 2.12 -1.22 -15.88
CA GLY A 120 1.41 -0.43 -16.88
C GLY A 120 -0.10 -0.60 -16.75
N LEU A 121 -0.86 -0.01 -17.68
CA LEU A 121 -2.33 -0.12 -17.75
C LEU A 121 -2.78 -1.49 -18.31
N SER A 122 -2.30 -2.57 -17.71
CA SER A 122 -2.64 -3.94 -18.04
C SER A 122 -4.09 -4.29 -17.68
N VAL A 123 -4.57 -5.42 -18.19
CA VAL A 123 -5.86 -5.99 -17.80
C VAL A 123 -5.87 -6.28 -16.30
N ASP A 124 -4.80 -6.85 -15.76
CA ASP A 124 -4.67 -7.22 -14.35
C ASP A 124 -4.76 -5.99 -13.44
N TYR A 125 -4.11 -4.88 -13.81
CA TYR A 125 -4.22 -3.63 -13.06
C TYR A 125 -5.66 -3.13 -13.02
N ARG A 126 -6.36 -3.12 -14.16
CA ARG A 126 -7.77 -2.69 -14.23
C ARG A 126 -8.70 -3.61 -13.43
N LEU A 127 -8.42 -4.92 -13.42
CA LEU A 127 -9.15 -5.89 -12.62
C LEU A 127 -8.94 -5.66 -11.12
N PHE A 128 -7.70 -5.39 -10.69
CA PHE A 128 -7.38 -5.03 -9.30
C PHE A 128 -8.16 -3.78 -8.87
N ILE A 129 -8.11 -2.71 -9.67
CA ILE A 129 -8.87 -1.47 -9.40
C ILE A 129 -10.38 -1.76 -9.30
N SER A 130 -10.92 -2.49 -10.28
CA SER A 130 -12.36 -2.80 -10.34
C SER A 130 -12.80 -3.66 -9.16
N HIS A 131 -11.97 -4.63 -8.76
CA HIS A 131 -12.23 -5.48 -7.60
C HIS A 131 -12.33 -4.67 -6.30
N MET A 132 -11.38 -3.77 -6.07
CA MET A 132 -11.41 -2.90 -4.88
C MET A 132 -12.65 -2.00 -4.85
N LYS A 133 -13.04 -1.39 -5.99
CA LYS A 133 -14.26 -0.58 -6.08
C LYS A 133 -15.55 -1.38 -5.90
N GLN A 134 -15.55 -2.66 -6.29
CA GLN A 134 -16.73 -3.52 -6.12
C GLN A 134 -16.90 -4.00 -4.69
N GLN A 135 -15.80 -4.24 -3.98
CA GLN A 135 -15.81 -4.79 -2.63
C GLN A 135 -16.04 -3.72 -1.56
N TYR A 136 -15.61 -2.49 -1.81
CA TYR A 136 -15.67 -1.39 -0.84
C TYR A 136 -16.45 -0.21 -1.40
N SER A 137 -17.09 0.57 -0.51
CA SER A 137 -17.67 1.85 -0.93
C SER A 137 -16.58 2.74 -1.50
N ASP A 138 -16.87 3.49 -2.56
CA ASP A 138 -15.96 4.54 -3.05
C ASP A 138 -15.69 5.59 -1.97
N ASP A 139 -16.62 5.75 -1.01
CA ASP A 139 -16.41 6.57 0.17
C ASP A 139 -15.22 6.01 0.99
N PHE A 140 -14.21 6.86 1.21
CA PHE A 140 -12.99 6.57 1.97
C PHE A 140 -11.98 5.62 1.31
N LEU A 141 -12.17 5.25 0.04
CA LEU A 141 -11.12 4.60 -0.72
C LEU A 141 -10.01 5.60 -1.06
N THR A 142 -8.78 5.28 -0.65
CA THR A 142 -7.60 6.06 -1.03
C THR A 142 -6.53 5.21 -1.66
N TRP A 143 -5.80 5.83 -2.59
CA TRP A 143 -4.83 5.15 -3.44
C TRP A 143 -3.47 5.80 -3.29
N MET A 144 -2.48 5.03 -2.84
CA MET A 144 -1.10 5.48 -2.82
C MET A 144 -0.35 4.81 -3.96
N TYR A 145 0.39 5.59 -4.73
CA TYR A 145 1.32 5.08 -5.73
C TYR A 145 2.73 5.37 -5.26
N PHE A 146 3.64 4.41 -5.35
CA PHE A 146 5.06 4.59 -5.12
C PHE A 146 5.82 4.17 -6.37
N PRO A 147 6.39 5.10 -7.16
CA PRO A 147 7.18 4.72 -8.32
C PRO A 147 8.43 3.95 -7.87
N ILE A 148 8.84 2.97 -8.65
CA ILE A 148 10.14 2.29 -8.52
C ILE A 148 10.94 2.70 -9.74
N ASN A 149 12.03 3.43 -9.53
CA ASN A 149 12.87 3.97 -10.59
C ASN A 149 13.68 2.86 -11.28
N LEU A 150 14.17 3.15 -12.48
CA LEU A 150 14.98 2.19 -13.22
C LEU A 150 16.24 1.82 -12.42
N GLY A 151 16.45 0.53 -12.19
CA GLY A 151 17.58 0.01 -11.39
C GLY A 151 17.39 0.15 -9.88
N GLU A 152 16.27 0.70 -9.43
CA GLU A 152 15.91 0.74 -8.01
C GLU A 152 15.25 -0.57 -7.60
N SER A 153 15.60 -1.04 -6.40
CA SER A 153 15.01 -2.25 -5.82
C SER A 153 14.58 -1.98 -4.38
N ILE A 154 13.52 -2.67 -3.92
CA ILE A 154 13.14 -2.63 -2.51
C ILE A 154 14.14 -3.46 -1.71
N THR A 155 14.78 -2.84 -0.72
CA THR A 155 15.86 -3.44 0.07
C THR A 155 15.37 -3.93 1.41
N ASP A 156 14.35 -3.29 1.99
CA ASP A 156 13.79 -3.72 3.27
C ASP A 156 12.33 -3.25 3.47
N VAL A 157 11.64 -3.99 4.33
CA VAL A 157 10.21 -3.86 4.60
C VAL A 157 9.96 -4.05 6.09
N TRP A 158 9.22 -3.11 6.68
CA TRP A 158 8.83 -3.17 8.09
C TRP A 158 7.33 -3.13 8.25
N THR A 159 6.85 -3.84 9.25
CA THR A 159 5.52 -3.62 9.80
C THR A 159 5.65 -2.76 11.05
N ARG A 160 4.76 -1.78 11.19
CA ARG A 160 4.63 -0.92 12.37
C ARG A 160 3.28 -1.17 13.00
N LYS A 161 3.24 -1.81 14.16
CA LYS A 161 1.99 -2.03 14.91
C LYS A 161 1.72 -0.83 15.82
N GLY A 162 0.49 -0.33 15.78
CA GLY A 162 0.01 0.65 16.74
C GLY A 162 -0.02 0.05 18.15
N GLY A 163 0.41 0.82 19.15
CA GLY A 163 0.14 0.46 20.55
C GLY A 163 -1.36 0.57 20.83
N LEU A 164 -1.90 -0.33 21.67
CA LEU A 164 -3.27 -0.17 22.16
C LEU A 164 -3.37 1.15 22.94
N LEU A 165 -4.27 2.03 22.50
CA LEU A 165 -4.87 3.02 23.38
C LEU A 165 -5.77 2.27 24.37
N ASP A 166 -5.75 2.73 25.63
CA ASP A 166 -6.59 2.23 26.70
C ASP A 166 -8.08 2.26 26.27
N GLY A 167 -8.63 1.08 25.98
CA GLY A 167 -10.06 0.75 25.93
C GLY A 167 -10.98 1.38 24.87
N TYR A 168 -10.68 2.54 24.28
CA TYR A 168 -11.74 3.31 23.58
C TYR A 168 -11.46 3.79 22.16
N CYS A 169 -10.25 3.65 21.61
CA CYS A 169 -9.98 3.93 20.20
C CYS A 169 -9.07 2.83 19.64
N PRO A 170 -9.55 1.96 18.73
CA PRO A 170 -8.64 1.10 18.00
C PRO A 170 -7.64 1.99 17.27
N SER A 171 -6.35 1.79 17.55
CA SER A 171 -5.30 2.45 16.77
C SER A 171 -5.48 2.08 15.30
N SER A 172 -5.13 3.00 14.39
CA SER A 172 -4.81 2.74 12.98
C SER A 172 -4.33 1.32 12.74
N GLY A 173 -4.72 0.77 11.60
CA GLY A 173 -4.15 -0.45 11.10
C GLY A 173 -2.63 -0.34 11.10
N PRO A 174 -1.95 -1.48 11.22
CA PRO A 174 -0.51 -1.47 11.20
C PRO A 174 0.01 -0.94 9.86
N SER A 175 1.00 -0.07 9.91
CA SER A 175 1.59 0.55 8.72
C SER A 175 2.65 -0.36 8.13
N ILE A 176 2.73 -0.40 6.80
CA ILE A 176 3.81 -1.06 6.07
C ILE A 176 4.77 0.01 5.60
N VAL A 177 6.06 -0.15 5.89
CA VAL A 177 7.11 0.78 5.47
C VAL A 177 8.02 0.06 4.50
N LEU A 178 8.34 0.70 3.39
CA LEU A 178 9.32 0.22 2.43
C LEU A 178 10.53 1.13 2.41
N GLU A 179 11.68 0.54 2.13
CA GLU A 179 12.92 1.24 1.80
C GLU A 179 13.52 0.65 0.54
N THR A 180 14.19 1.49 -0.23
CA THR A 180 14.79 1.13 -1.51
C THR A 180 16.31 1.30 -1.52
N SER A 181 16.96 0.78 -2.57
CA SER A 181 18.39 0.95 -2.82
C SER A 181 18.81 2.42 -2.99
N LEU A 182 17.87 3.31 -3.32
CA LEU A 182 18.09 4.76 -3.37
C LEU A 182 17.84 5.46 -2.02
N ARG A 183 17.66 4.69 -0.92
CA ARG A 183 17.36 5.17 0.44
C ARG A 183 16.07 6.01 0.51
N ARG A 184 15.16 5.76 -0.42
CA ARG A 184 13.82 6.35 -0.36
C ARG A 184 12.97 5.51 0.57
N THR A 185 12.11 6.19 1.31
CA THR A 185 11.20 5.53 2.25
C THR A 185 9.78 5.97 2.01
N ILE A 186 8.84 5.02 2.08
CA ILE A 186 7.41 5.32 2.05
C ILE A 186 6.70 4.53 3.14
N THR A 187 5.72 5.16 3.77
CA THR A 187 4.85 4.53 4.78
C THR A 187 3.43 4.40 4.21
N PHE A 188 2.97 3.17 4.04
CA PHE A 188 1.59 2.84 3.75
C PHE A 188 0.83 2.65 5.06
N GLY A 189 0.29 3.76 5.57
CA GLY A 189 -0.46 3.79 6.82
C GLY A 189 -0.41 5.18 7.44
N ALA A 190 -1.09 5.35 8.58
CA ALA A 190 -1.26 6.63 9.21
C ALA A 190 0.07 7.26 9.66
N TYR A 191 0.19 8.57 9.47
CA TYR A 191 1.27 9.36 10.01
C TYR A 191 0.91 9.79 11.44
N LYS A 192 1.61 9.25 12.44
CA LYS A 192 1.31 9.46 13.86
C LYS A 192 2.44 10.15 14.59
N GLU A 193 2.40 11.47 14.67
CA GLU A 193 3.35 12.23 15.47
C GLU A 193 3.44 11.66 16.90
N VAL A 194 4.65 11.28 17.33
CA VAL A 194 4.89 10.91 18.73
C VAL A 194 4.85 12.20 19.52
N ALA A 195 3.67 12.56 20.01
CA ALA A 195 3.52 13.77 20.82
C ALA A 195 4.54 13.74 21.96
N PRO A 196 5.29 14.84 22.19
CA PRO A 196 6.16 14.95 23.34
C PRO A 196 5.27 14.90 24.59
N VAL A 197 5.58 13.93 25.44
CA VAL A 197 4.87 13.55 26.67
C VAL A 197 4.43 14.77 27.49
N GLN A 198 3.16 15.18 27.36
CA GLN A 198 2.45 15.93 28.38
C GLN A 198 0.98 15.48 28.42
N HIS A 199 0.65 14.77 29.51
CA HIS A 199 -0.71 14.39 29.94
C HIS A 199 -1.41 13.23 29.21
N THR A 200 -0.83 12.04 29.26
CA THR A 200 -1.44 10.78 29.77
C THR A 200 -0.52 9.61 29.40
N SER A 201 -0.17 8.83 30.41
CA SER A 201 0.94 7.88 30.43
C SER A 201 0.61 6.52 29.82
N HIS A 202 0.10 6.43 28.57
CA HIS A 202 -0.23 5.11 27.97
C HIS A 202 0.00 4.97 26.45
N MET A 203 0.77 5.86 25.80
CA MET A 203 1.22 5.62 24.41
C MET A 203 2.35 4.58 24.42
N GLY A 204 2.03 3.31 24.13
CA GLY A 204 3.05 2.30 23.87
C GLY A 204 3.91 2.67 22.65
N HIS A 205 5.22 2.43 22.72
CA HIS A 205 6.11 2.61 21.57
C HIS A 205 5.59 1.81 20.37
N HIS A 206 5.58 2.42 19.17
CA HIS A 206 5.31 1.69 17.92
C HIS A 206 6.29 0.52 17.81
N GLN A 207 5.77 -0.71 17.80
CA GLN A 207 6.60 -1.89 17.58
C GLN A 207 6.85 -2.01 16.08
N SER A 208 8.05 -1.60 15.67
CA SER A 208 8.53 -1.79 14.30
C SER A 208 9.26 -3.12 14.23
N ARG A 209 8.90 -3.96 13.25
CA ARG A 209 9.55 -5.25 12.99
C ARG A 209 9.98 -5.28 11.53
N SER A 210 11.28 -5.46 11.27
CA SER A 210 11.74 -5.78 9.92
C SER A 210 11.29 -7.20 9.57
N LEU A 211 10.84 -7.36 8.33
CA LEU A 211 10.52 -8.66 7.75
C LEU A 211 11.76 -9.36 7.21
N LEU A 212 12.95 -8.76 7.27
CA LEU A 212 14.18 -9.33 6.73
C LEU A 212 15.23 -9.54 7.81
N LYS A 213 16.07 -10.54 7.59
CA LYS A 213 17.29 -10.79 8.36
C LYS A 213 18.52 -10.52 7.49
N SER A 214 19.69 -10.43 8.13
CA SER A 214 20.97 -10.27 7.42
C SER A 214 21.28 -11.44 6.48
N SER A 215 20.72 -12.63 6.72
CA SER A 215 20.86 -13.82 5.88
C SER A 215 19.94 -13.85 4.67
N ASP A 216 18.92 -12.99 4.61
CA ASP A 216 17.96 -13.00 3.51
C ASP A 216 18.55 -12.29 2.29
N GLY A 217 18.27 -12.84 1.10
CA GLY A 217 18.69 -12.27 -0.17
C GLY A 217 17.74 -11.19 -0.69
N ALA A 218 17.85 -10.88 -1.99
CA ALA A 218 17.05 -9.81 -2.61
C ALA A 218 15.55 -10.12 -2.58
N ILE A 219 14.70 -9.09 -2.42
CA ILE A 219 13.26 -9.25 -2.43
C ILE A 219 12.78 -9.52 -3.87
N LEU A 220 12.04 -10.61 -4.06
CA LEU A 220 11.41 -11.01 -5.33
C LEU A 220 9.96 -10.59 -5.45
N GLY A 221 9.29 -10.36 -4.33
CA GLY A 221 7.86 -10.09 -4.34
C GLY A 221 7.28 -9.88 -2.96
N LEU A 222 6.04 -9.43 -2.95
CA LEU A 222 5.24 -9.16 -1.77
C LEU A 222 4.11 -10.18 -1.69
N LEU A 223 3.67 -10.51 -0.48
CA LEU A 223 2.46 -11.29 -0.27
C LEU A 223 1.58 -10.64 0.77
N HIS A 224 0.26 -10.78 0.60
CA HIS A 224 -0.72 -10.28 1.55
C HIS A 224 -2.06 -11.01 1.43
N ASN A 225 -2.90 -10.94 2.46
CA ASN A 225 -4.26 -11.50 2.42
C ASN A 225 -5.38 -10.46 2.17
N GLY A 226 -5.05 -9.28 1.67
CA GLY A 226 -6.05 -8.24 1.37
C GLY A 226 -7.12 -8.61 0.34
N LEU A 227 -6.88 -9.63 -0.50
CA LEU A 227 -7.87 -10.16 -1.45
C LEU A 227 -8.67 -11.33 -0.86
N ASP A 228 -8.51 -11.62 0.42
CA ASP A 228 -9.19 -12.72 1.08
C ASP A 228 -10.72 -12.48 1.09
N PRO A 229 -11.53 -13.43 0.58
CA PRO A 229 -12.99 -13.27 0.56
C PRO A 229 -13.62 -13.22 1.96
N VAL A 230 -12.89 -13.63 2.99
CA VAL A 230 -13.34 -13.68 4.39
C VAL A 230 -12.83 -12.46 5.18
N SER A 231 -11.64 -11.96 4.86
CA SER A 231 -11.04 -10.83 5.59
C SER A 231 -11.16 -9.53 4.79
N PRO A 232 -11.78 -8.47 5.34
CA PRO A 232 -11.99 -7.22 4.63
C PRO A 232 -10.74 -6.32 4.59
N HIS A 233 -9.60 -6.74 5.13
CA HIS A 233 -8.37 -5.95 5.10
C HIS A 233 -7.13 -6.82 5.29
N ILE A 234 -5.96 -6.26 5.01
CA ILE A 234 -4.69 -6.96 5.17
C ILE A 234 -4.42 -7.18 6.67
N THR A 235 -4.44 -8.44 7.08
CA THR A 235 -4.08 -8.89 8.44
C THR A 235 -2.83 -9.76 8.45
N GLU A 236 -2.37 -10.20 7.28
CA GLU A 236 -1.12 -10.92 7.07
C GLU A 236 -0.38 -10.31 5.88
N PHE A 237 0.90 -10.01 6.06
CA PHE A 237 1.76 -9.45 5.02
C PHE A 237 3.17 -10.05 5.13
N GLY A 238 3.82 -10.22 4.00
CA GLY A 238 5.16 -10.77 3.95
C GLY A 238 5.93 -10.42 2.69
N VAL A 239 7.19 -10.84 2.69
CA VAL A 239 8.11 -10.70 1.56
C VAL A 239 8.65 -12.05 1.13
N VAL A 240 8.90 -12.19 -0.17
CA VAL A 240 9.54 -13.37 -0.76
C VAL A 240 10.96 -12.97 -1.16
N CYS A 241 11.95 -13.77 -0.78
CA CYS A 241 13.35 -13.46 -1.02
C CYS A 241 14.04 -14.52 -1.90
N ASP A 242 14.99 -14.09 -2.72
CA ASP A 242 15.91 -14.97 -3.45
C ASP A 242 17.23 -15.05 -2.71
N SER A 243 17.47 -16.15 -1.99
CA SER A 243 18.72 -16.38 -1.26
C SER A 243 19.96 -16.45 -2.16
N ARG A 244 19.80 -16.62 -3.48
CA ARG A 244 20.91 -16.67 -4.44
C ARG A 244 21.35 -15.28 -4.87
N ARG A 245 20.51 -14.26 -4.70
CA ARG A 245 20.80 -12.87 -5.03
C ARG A 245 21.24 -12.15 -3.76
N ALA A 246 22.47 -11.66 -3.77
CA ALA A 246 22.96 -10.84 -2.68
C ALA A 246 22.09 -9.59 -2.54
N ARG A 247 21.70 -9.31 -1.30
CA ARG A 247 21.08 -8.05 -0.90
C ARG A 247 22.16 -7.13 -0.38
N GLU A 248 22.08 -5.85 -0.69
CA GLU A 248 22.91 -4.86 0.00
C GLU A 248 22.51 -4.81 1.48
N PRO A 249 23.38 -5.21 2.42
CA PRO A 249 23.03 -5.24 3.82
C PRO A 249 22.86 -3.81 4.32
N MET A 250 21.70 -3.52 4.91
CA MET A 250 21.46 -2.22 5.51
C MET A 250 21.65 -2.29 7.02
N ASN A 251 22.59 -1.49 7.52
CA ASN A 251 22.95 -1.43 8.95
C ASN A 251 22.04 -0.48 9.75
N GLN A 252 21.01 0.09 9.13
CA GLN A 252 20.13 1.05 9.76
C GLN A 252 18.69 0.56 9.62
N ILE A 253 18.03 0.37 10.77
CA ILE A 253 16.57 0.47 10.82
C ILE A 253 16.28 1.89 10.30
N PRO A 254 15.43 2.12 9.28
CA PRO A 254 14.98 3.46 8.93
C PRO A 254 14.45 4.01 10.22
N SER A 255 15.20 4.97 10.74
CA SER A 255 15.24 5.16 12.17
C SER A 255 13.85 5.47 12.66
N SER A 256 13.69 5.35 13.96
CA SER A 256 12.84 6.24 14.75
C SER A 256 13.04 7.72 14.40
N GLN A 257 12.94 8.11 13.12
CA GLN A 257 12.94 9.49 12.68
C GLN A 257 11.75 10.07 13.41
N PRO A 258 11.98 11.06 14.29
CA PRO A 258 10.87 11.81 14.85
C PRO A 258 10.06 12.28 13.66
N TYR A 259 8.74 12.12 13.73
CA TYR A 259 7.81 12.59 12.73
C TYR A 259 8.17 14.06 12.39
N LEU A 260 8.90 14.26 11.28
CA LEU A 260 9.62 15.51 10.98
C LEU A 260 8.68 16.64 10.59
N TYR A 261 7.50 16.27 10.09
CA TYR A 261 6.49 17.19 9.60
C TYR A 261 5.35 17.25 10.61
N PRO A 262 4.99 18.44 11.12
CA PRO A 262 3.86 18.60 12.01
C PRO A 262 2.57 18.26 11.29
N THR A 263 1.72 17.45 11.92
CA THR A 263 0.41 17.10 11.35
C THR A 263 -0.48 18.35 11.17
N PRO A 264 -1.23 18.46 10.06
CA PRO A 264 -2.13 19.60 9.88
C PRO A 264 -3.22 19.62 10.97
N TRP A 265 -3.52 20.83 11.45
CA TRP A 265 -4.58 21.00 12.45
C TRP A 265 -5.95 20.56 11.92
N ILE A 266 -6.69 19.85 12.78
CA ILE A 266 -8.07 19.40 12.55
C ILE A 266 -9.01 20.23 13.44
N PRO A 267 -9.99 20.94 12.84
CA PRO A 267 -11.01 21.64 13.62
C PRO A 267 -11.80 20.71 14.52
N ARG A 268 -12.03 21.10 15.78
CA ARG A 268 -12.79 20.27 16.76
C ARG A 268 -14.18 19.87 16.29
N LYS A 269 -14.81 20.65 15.42
CA LYS A 269 -16.14 20.37 14.86
C LYS A 269 -16.13 19.21 13.86
N LEU A 270 -14.97 18.91 13.27
CA LEU A 270 -14.75 17.81 12.32
C LEU A 270 -14.18 16.56 12.99
N LEU A 271 -13.78 16.65 14.27
CA LEU A 271 -13.31 15.49 15.03
C LEU A 271 -14.47 14.52 15.24
N SER A 272 -14.39 13.34 14.64
CA SER A 272 -15.31 12.24 14.89
C SER A 272 -14.78 11.32 16.00
N TYR A 273 -15.62 10.41 16.51
CA TYR A 273 -15.18 9.34 17.43
C TYR A 273 -14.26 8.30 16.76
N GLN A 274 -14.00 8.43 15.45
CA GLN A 274 -13.14 7.56 14.65
C GLN A 274 -11.88 8.31 14.23
N SER A 275 -10.80 7.57 14.02
CA SER A 275 -9.45 8.11 13.79
C SER A 275 -9.38 8.99 12.54
N ASP A 276 -9.43 10.31 12.71
CA ASP A 276 -9.24 11.30 11.63
C ASP A 276 -7.74 11.43 11.30
N GLU A 277 -7.18 10.39 10.70
CA GLU A 277 -5.74 10.25 10.50
C GLU A 277 -5.25 10.91 9.22
N TRP A 278 -4.09 11.55 9.33
CA TRP A 278 -3.38 12.09 8.19
C TRP A 278 -2.43 11.05 7.60
N TYR A 279 -2.33 11.08 6.29
CA TYR A 279 -1.38 10.30 5.52
C TYR A 279 -0.43 11.23 4.80
N LEU A 280 0.84 10.84 4.79
CA LEU A 280 1.91 11.70 4.32
C LEU A 280 2.61 11.05 3.14
N THR A 281 2.69 11.80 2.05
CA THR A 281 3.67 11.61 0.98
C THR A 281 4.52 12.87 0.89
N LYS A 282 5.78 12.71 0.49
CA LYS A 282 6.73 13.80 0.44
C LYS A 282 7.74 13.59 -0.68
N ALA A 283 8.22 14.68 -1.24
CA ALA A 283 9.20 14.65 -2.32
C ALA A 283 10.09 15.91 -2.25
N PRO A 284 11.39 15.79 -2.57
CA PRO A 284 12.28 16.94 -2.72
C PRO A 284 11.84 17.84 -3.88
N LEU A 285 12.28 19.09 -3.88
CA LEU A 285 12.02 20.05 -4.96
C LEU A 285 13.29 20.38 -5.75
N GLU A 286 14.45 20.00 -5.22
CA GLU A 286 15.73 20.11 -5.90
C GLU A 286 15.70 19.35 -7.22
N ASP A 287 16.22 19.97 -8.29
CA ASP A 287 16.33 19.39 -9.63
C ASP A 287 14.99 18.95 -10.28
N LEU A 288 13.85 19.42 -9.76
CA LEU A 288 12.53 19.19 -10.32
C LEU A 288 12.38 19.91 -11.68
N ILE A 289 12.14 19.16 -12.74
CA ILE A 289 12.01 19.69 -14.12
C ILE A 289 10.55 19.75 -14.60
N GLY A 290 9.66 18.99 -13.98
CA GLY A 290 8.24 19.04 -14.33
C GLY A 290 7.36 18.15 -13.46
N VAL A 291 6.06 18.32 -13.61
CA VAL A 291 5.04 17.57 -12.87
C VAL A 291 3.90 17.10 -13.77
N GLN A 292 3.28 16.00 -13.42
CA GLN A 292 1.98 15.59 -13.94
C GLN A 292 0.99 15.54 -12.78
N PHE A 293 -0.24 15.99 -13.00
CA PHE A 293 -1.29 15.86 -12.01
C PHE A 293 -2.26 14.75 -12.39
N CYS A 294 -2.81 14.10 -11.36
CA CYS A 294 -3.90 13.13 -11.48
C CYS A 294 -5.20 13.78 -11.02
N GLN A 295 -6.20 13.80 -11.90
CA GLN A 295 -7.52 14.38 -11.64
C GLN A 295 -8.59 13.30 -11.56
N ASP A 296 -9.36 13.32 -10.47
CA ASP A 296 -10.53 12.45 -10.30
C ASP A 296 -11.80 13.17 -10.77
N LYS A 297 -12.19 12.90 -12.02
CA LYS A 297 -13.42 13.45 -12.60
C LYS A 297 -14.69 12.85 -12.01
N GLY A 298 -14.60 11.72 -11.31
CA GLY A 298 -15.74 11.11 -10.63
C GLY A 298 -16.12 11.83 -9.33
N GLN A 299 -15.18 12.54 -8.72
CA GLN A 299 -15.43 13.31 -7.50
C GLN A 299 -16.02 14.69 -7.78
N ARG A 300 -16.73 15.22 -6.78
CA ARG A 300 -17.27 16.58 -6.79
C ARG A 300 -16.11 17.58 -6.91
N ASN A 301 -16.30 18.61 -7.73
CA ASN A 301 -15.30 19.65 -8.05
C ASN A 301 -14.08 19.16 -8.86
N HIS A 302 -14.04 17.88 -9.26
CA HIS A 302 -12.97 17.30 -10.09
C HIS A 302 -11.55 17.60 -9.58
N PRO A 303 -11.25 17.28 -8.31
CA PRO A 303 -10.00 17.67 -7.68
C PRO A 303 -8.79 17.02 -8.34
N CYS A 304 -7.67 17.73 -8.32
CA CYS A 304 -6.35 17.15 -8.43
C CYS A 304 -6.07 16.38 -7.12
N ILE A 305 -5.95 15.06 -7.22
CA ILE A 305 -5.79 14.20 -6.04
C ILE A 305 -4.33 13.84 -5.75
N GLY A 306 -3.41 14.11 -6.69
CA GLY A 306 -1.99 13.88 -6.50
C GLY A 306 -1.14 14.19 -7.73
N LEU A 307 0.18 14.01 -7.56
CA LEU A 307 1.20 14.42 -8.52
C LEU A 307 2.21 13.29 -8.79
N ILE A 308 2.76 13.28 -10.01
CA ILE A 308 4.05 12.67 -10.32
C ILE A 308 5.05 13.78 -10.61
N LEU A 309 6.19 13.73 -9.94
CA LEU A 309 7.28 14.69 -10.06
C LEU A 309 8.37 14.06 -10.92
N HIS A 310 8.92 14.83 -11.86
CA HIS A 310 9.97 14.42 -12.79
C HIS A 310 11.23 15.22 -12.53
N TYR A 311 12.36 14.54 -12.39
CA TYR A 311 13.64 15.15 -12.04
C TYR A 311 14.64 15.07 -13.18
N SER A 312 15.66 15.92 -13.13
CA SER A 312 16.65 16.08 -14.20
C SER A 312 17.52 14.82 -14.45
N ASP A 313 17.72 13.99 -13.44
CA ASP A 313 18.42 12.70 -13.51
C ASP A 313 17.53 11.54 -14.02
N GLY A 314 16.26 11.83 -14.31
CA GLY A 314 15.28 10.89 -14.82
C GLY A 314 14.53 10.10 -13.75
N HIS A 315 14.78 10.31 -12.45
CA HIS A 315 13.94 9.71 -11.42
C HIS A 315 12.57 10.38 -11.34
N ILE A 316 11.62 9.68 -10.73
CA ILE A 316 10.28 10.18 -10.48
C ILE A 316 9.87 9.94 -9.02
N GLU A 317 9.06 10.86 -8.50
CA GLU A 317 8.42 10.76 -7.18
C GLU A 317 6.90 10.92 -7.31
N SER A 318 6.16 10.52 -6.28
CA SER A 318 4.72 10.66 -6.21
C SER A 318 4.27 11.39 -4.93
N LEU A 319 3.23 12.22 -5.08
CA LEU A 319 2.58 12.92 -3.97
C LEU A 319 1.07 12.73 -4.03
N GLY A 320 0.45 12.73 -2.85
CA GLY A 320 -0.98 12.55 -2.66
C GLY A 320 -1.44 11.18 -3.13
N GLN A 321 -2.61 11.17 -3.76
CA GLN A 321 -3.19 9.99 -4.38
C GLN A 321 -2.95 10.00 -5.88
N PHE A 322 -2.44 8.91 -6.41
CA PHE A 322 -2.18 8.82 -7.85
C PHE A 322 -2.70 7.52 -8.44
N ARG A 323 -3.38 7.65 -9.57
CA ARG A 323 -4.01 6.54 -10.29
C ARG A 323 -3.83 6.71 -11.79
N TRP A 324 -3.18 5.72 -12.39
CA TRP A 324 -2.91 5.73 -13.83
C TRP A 324 -4.18 5.52 -14.67
N ASP A 325 -5.24 4.97 -14.09
CA ASP A 325 -6.52 4.74 -14.78
C ASP A 325 -7.45 5.96 -14.78
N LEU A 326 -7.05 7.06 -14.10
CA LEU A 326 -7.78 8.33 -14.09
C LEU A 326 -7.24 9.31 -15.14
N THR A 327 -7.73 10.56 -15.12
CA THR A 327 -7.21 11.61 -16.01
C THR A 327 -5.85 12.06 -15.49
N VAL A 328 -4.79 11.79 -16.27
CA VAL A 328 -3.43 12.26 -15.99
C VAL A 328 -3.08 13.35 -17.00
N SER A 329 -2.50 14.45 -16.53
CA SER A 329 -2.07 15.57 -17.39
C SER A 329 -0.84 15.23 -18.23
N GLU A 330 -0.58 16.06 -19.23
CA GLU A 330 0.77 16.17 -19.80
C GLU A 330 1.77 16.69 -18.75
N ILE A 331 3.07 16.56 -19.02
CA ILE A 331 4.12 17.07 -18.14
C ILE A 331 4.11 18.60 -18.22
N ILE A 332 3.90 19.24 -17.08
CA ILE A 332 3.94 20.68 -16.89
C ILE A 332 5.35 21.06 -16.42
N PRO A 333 6.08 21.94 -17.14
CA PRO A 333 7.43 22.32 -16.74
C PRO A 333 7.42 23.18 -15.47
N THR A 334 8.47 23.07 -14.66
CA THR A 334 8.72 23.98 -13.54
C THR A 334 9.19 25.35 -14.03
N PRO A 335 8.97 26.46 -13.27
CA PRO A 335 8.29 26.52 -11.97
C PRO A 335 6.77 26.38 -12.08
N ILE A 336 6.15 25.86 -11.02
CA ILE A 336 4.70 25.61 -10.96
C ILE A 336 4.03 26.34 -9.80
N ARG A 337 2.70 26.44 -9.86
CA ARG A 337 1.83 26.83 -8.75
C ARG A 337 0.66 25.87 -8.61
N ILE A 338 0.11 25.80 -7.40
CA ILE A 338 -1.00 24.92 -7.04
C ILE A 338 -2.17 25.77 -6.54
N GLU A 339 -3.37 25.52 -7.06
CA GLU A 339 -4.61 26.17 -6.61
C GLU A 339 -5.19 25.42 -5.42
N ILE A 340 -5.35 26.12 -4.29
CA ILE A 340 -6.00 25.61 -3.09
C ILE A 340 -7.44 26.10 -3.11
N CYS A 341 -8.38 25.16 -3.18
CA CYS A 341 -9.80 25.44 -3.17
C CYS A 341 -10.42 24.97 -1.85
N ARG A 342 -11.59 25.55 -1.53
CA ARG A 342 -12.41 25.16 -0.38
C ARG A 342 -13.84 25.03 -0.86
N ASP A 343 -14.55 23.99 -0.44
CA ASP A 343 -15.98 23.90 -0.73
C ASP A 343 -16.73 24.96 0.10
N GLY A 344 -17.69 25.63 -0.54
CA GLY A 344 -18.46 26.73 0.06
C GLY A 344 -19.57 26.25 1.00
N ASN A 345 -19.70 24.93 1.20
CA ASN A 345 -20.68 24.34 2.08
C ASN A 345 -20.19 24.39 3.53
N GLU A 346 -20.92 25.08 4.42
CA GLU A 346 -20.58 25.19 5.85
C GLU A 346 -20.42 23.84 6.57
N TYR A 347 -20.99 22.76 6.02
CA TYR A 347 -20.89 21.41 6.58
C TYR A 347 -19.70 20.58 6.07
N HIS A 348 -19.07 20.98 4.95
CA HIS A 348 -17.96 20.27 4.30
C HIS A 348 -16.88 21.29 3.95
N TYR A 349 -16.11 21.72 4.96
CA TYR A 349 -15.07 22.73 4.83
C TYR A 349 -13.74 22.10 4.35
N ASP A 350 -13.84 21.16 3.41
CA ASP A 350 -12.75 20.26 3.05
C ASP A 350 -11.88 20.95 1.98
N PRO A 351 -10.61 21.28 2.29
CA PRO A 351 -9.71 21.79 1.28
C PRO A 351 -9.44 20.71 0.22
N TYR A 352 -9.39 21.16 -1.03
CA TYR A 352 -9.00 20.30 -2.15
C TYR A 352 -8.10 21.09 -3.10
N ILE A 353 -7.33 20.36 -3.90
CA ILE A 353 -6.47 20.99 -4.90
C ILE A 353 -7.25 21.10 -6.21
N GLY A 354 -7.43 22.33 -6.69
CA GLY A 354 -8.23 22.62 -7.89
C GLY A 354 -7.47 22.41 -9.18
N ALA A 355 -6.26 22.95 -9.25
CA ALA A 355 -5.45 22.99 -10.46
C ALA A 355 -3.95 23.09 -10.16
N VAL A 356 -3.14 22.73 -11.15
CA VAL A 356 -1.68 22.84 -11.14
C VAL A 356 -1.26 23.43 -12.47
N GLU A 357 -0.46 24.50 -12.44
CA GLU A 357 -0.11 25.29 -13.63
C GLU A 357 1.37 25.65 -13.66
N ALA A 358 1.93 25.76 -14.88
CA ALA A 358 3.25 26.35 -15.09
C ALA A 358 3.22 27.86 -14.91
N MET A 359 4.36 28.42 -14.53
CA MET A 359 4.59 29.86 -14.40
C MET A 359 5.37 30.42 -15.62
N PRO A 360 5.09 31.65 -16.09
CA PRO A 360 3.99 32.52 -15.68
C PRO A 360 2.64 31.97 -16.18
N PRO A 361 1.55 32.28 -15.48
CA PRO A 361 0.26 31.66 -15.76
C PRO A 361 -0.26 32.01 -17.14
N PHE A 362 -1.08 31.12 -17.69
CA PHE A 362 -1.98 31.51 -18.77
C PHE A 362 -2.97 32.52 -18.19
N ASP A 363 -3.14 33.70 -18.80
CA ASP A 363 -3.98 34.81 -18.33
C ASP A 363 -5.46 34.39 -18.13
N ALA A 364 -5.76 33.76 -16.99
CA ALA A 364 -7.10 33.49 -16.52
C ALA A 364 -7.35 34.39 -15.31
N GLY A 365 -7.59 35.67 -15.60
CA GLY A 365 -7.99 36.66 -14.61
C GLY A 365 -9.25 36.20 -13.87
N GLY A 366 -9.10 35.86 -12.60
CA GLY A 366 -10.19 35.58 -11.69
C GLY A 366 -9.79 36.01 -10.28
N GLU A 367 -10.36 37.13 -9.83
CA GLU A 367 -10.24 37.56 -8.43
C GLU A 367 -10.83 36.47 -7.52
N GLY A 368 -10.06 36.02 -6.52
CA GLY A 368 -10.55 35.11 -5.47
C GLY A 368 -9.97 33.69 -5.43
N ARG A 369 -9.00 33.33 -6.27
CA ARG A 369 -8.32 32.02 -6.21
C ARG A 369 -7.10 32.06 -5.29
N GLU A 370 -6.98 31.12 -4.36
CA GLU A 370 -5.84 30.96 -3.45
C GLU A 370 -4.77 30.11 -4.16
N TRP A 371 -3.78 30.77 -4.77
CA TRP A 371 -2.65 30.11 -5.44
C TRP A 371 -1.43 30.06 -4.54
N GLN A 372 -0.78 28.90 -4.48
CA GLN A 372 0.49 28.71 -3.79
C GLN A 372 1.59 28.40 -4.82
N GLU A 373 2.61 29.26 -4.88
CA GLU A 373 3.81 29.04 -5.69
C GLU A 373 4.68 27.94 -5.07
N ILE A 374 5.24 27.08 -5.91
CA ILE A 374 6.14 26.01 -5.48
C ILE A 374 7.59 26.47 -5.69
N PRO A 375 8.42 26.55 -4.64
CA PRO A 375 9.81 26.95 -4.74
C PRO A 375 10.65 25.88 -5.45
N SER A 376 11.85 26.26 -5.88
CA SER A 376 12.78 25.33 -6.55
C SER A 376 13.63 24.49 -5.59
N HIS A 377 13.45 24.66 -4.28
CA HIS A 377 14.21 23.95 -3.23
C HIS A 377 13.30 23.67 -2.03
N GLY A 378 13.66 22.68 -1.21
CA GLY A 378 12.90 22.23 -0.06
C GLY A 378 12.13 20.94 -0.33
N VAL A 379 11.17 20.64 0.54
CA VAL A 379 10.35 19.43 0.48
C VAL A 379 8.89 19.80 0.32
N LEU A 380 8.27 19.29 -0.74
CA LEU A 380 6.83 19.34 -0.92
C LEU A 380 6.19 18.15 -0.21
N VAL A 381 5.23 18.44 0.65
CA VAL A 381 4.50 17.43 1.43
C VAL A 381 3.04 17.51 1.06
N TRP A 382 2.46 16.34 0.78
CA TRP A 382 1.04 16.18 0.55
C TRP A 382 0.42 15.35 1.67
N TRP A 383 -0.52 15.98 2.36
CA TRP A 383 -1.31 15.41 3.42
C TRP A 383 -2.68 15.02 2.89
N THR A 384 -3.00 13.74 2.97
CA THR A 384 -4.31 13.21 2.59
C THR A 384 -5.06 12.76 3.82
N ASN A 385 -6.33 13.16 3.93
CA ASN A 385 -7.26 12.61 4.90
C ASN A 385 -8.60 12.31 4.18
N PRO A 386 -9.05 11.05 4.12
CA PRO A 386 -10.26 10.67 3.38
C PRO A 386 -11.55 11.35 3.86
N ARG A 387 -11.57 11.91 5.08
CA ARG A 387 -12.73 12.59 5.67
C ARG A 387 -12.64 14.11 5.61
N ILE A 388 -11.43 14.67 5.61
CA ILE A 388 -11.18 16.12 5.75
C ILE A 388 -10.69 16.73 4.42
N GLY A 389 -10.18 15.92 3.49
CA GLY A 389 -9.61 16.38 2.24
C GLY A 389 -8.07 16.43 2.24
N ASP A 390 -7.53 17.23 1.33
CA ASP A 390 -6.11 17.27 1.01
C ASP A 390 -5.49 18.61 1.40
N LYS A 391 -4.25 18.58 1.89
CA LYS A 391 -3.45 19.77 2.21
C LYS A 391 -2.04 19.61 1.68
N VAL A 392 -1.51 20.69 1.11
CA VAL A 392 -0.13 20.75 0.65
C VAL A 392 0.66 21.67 1.58
N ALA A 393 1.89 21.30 1.90
CA ALA A 393 2.78 22.07 2.75
C ALA A 393 4.20 22.06 2.17
N LEU A 394 4.92 23.16 2.41
CA LEU A 394 6.32 23.34 2.01
C LEU A 394 7.18 23.40 3.26
N TYR A 395 8.29 22.68 3.23
CA TYR A 395 9.28 22.67 4.30
C TYR A 395 10.67 22.93 3.72
N ASN A 396 11.55 23.52 4.52
CA ASN A 396 12.96 23.62 4.16
C ASN A 396 13.61 22.24 4.27
N SER A 397 14.56 21.96 3.36
CA SER A 397 15.33 20.71 3.27
C SER A 397 16.16 20.43 4.52
#